data_AF-A0A8C9RUE5-F1
#
_entry.id   AF-A0A8C9RUE5-F1
#
_cell.length_a   1.000
_cell.length_b   1.000
_cell.length_c   1.000
_cell.angle_alpha   90.00
_cell.angle_beta   90.00
_cell.angle_gamma   90.00
#
_symmetry.space_group_name_H-M   'P 1'
#
loop_
_entity.id
_entity.type
_entity.pdbx_description
1 polymer ?
#
loop_
_entity_poly.entity_id
_entity_poly.type
_entity_poly.pdbx_seq_one_letter_code
_entity_poly.pdbx_strand_id
1 'polypeptide(L)'
;MTLREAQKKPQVPQVAESYLEHKRKLDEIECQKKFHASPVPAHVFLPLYHNITEAREQARKAGVEQRRGFLLSTQKPFTFMAREEKKREERIRALENREPQTQTKKSLKVRTLVPKAVLDPRVGQRLIEQELRNKIRVQMRAQDLLKSSAAPINTQPGRGTLETSSTQQVRRKVLGFLNEKPTFKPLTNAGVPDFDRLHRAFQKETSRRAEHKAVTKCEPFLLRTSRIPPRQSRSPEVSQAPVSNTPMKRSHSFGGITSLSTDTLPTYITDAARRRGSAVRKSLEEKECKEQESMEWAKQHRLKSQAMRKRVTTRARAMDPHKSLKEVFKEKLKQNRELDSQRLKEYRKELEEMKTRVSGRPYLFEQVTKTNAKQDAERRYRKTLRQAGLDEQFVKRKGEKAKAISSLTPDEEDNGDKNVEPWRNSKENKVAEEEKEST
;
A
#
# COMPACT_ATOMS: atom_id res chain seq x y z
N MET A 1 23.67 -60.90 -62.44
CA MET A 1 25.03 -60.34 -62.49
C MET A 1 25.12 -59.31 -61.36
N THR A 2 25.88 -59.42 -60.27
CA THR A 2 26.99 -60.29 -59.85
C THR A 2 27.08 -60.28 -58.30
N LEU A 3 27.61 -61.38 -57.77
CA LEU A 3 27.97 -61.65 -56.36
C LEU A 3 29.15 -60.81 -55.83
N ARG A 4 29.29 -60.80 -54.49
CA ARG A 4 30.37 -60.28 -53.61
C ARG A 4 29.95 -58.97 -52.90
N GLU A 5 30.01 -58.83 -51.57
CA GLU A 5 31.02 -59.30 -50.62
C GLU A 5 30.42 -59.66 -49.26
N ALA A 6 30.89 -60.78 -48.71
CA ALA A 6 30.66 -61.20 -47.34
C ALA A 6 31.84 -60.75 -46.45
N GLN A 7 31.51 -60.48 -45.18
CA GLN A 7 32.36 -60.63 -44.00
C GLN A 7 33.49 -59.60 -43.77
N LYS A 8 33.24 -58.65 -42.86
CA LYS A 8 34.26 -58.10 -41.95
C LYS A 8 33.62 -57.74 -40.61
N LYS A 9 33.88 -58.53 -39.56
CA LYS A 9 33.65 -58.12 -38.16
C LYS A 9 34.81 -57.20 -37.76
N PRO A 10 34.58 -56.00 -37.22
CA PRO A 10 35.67 -55.20 -36.68
C PRO A 10 36.14 -55.81 -35.35
N GLN A 11 37.38 -56.29 -35.30
CA GLN A 11 38.10 -56.52 -34.04
C GLN A 11 38.29 -55.15 -33.37
N VAL A 12 37.80 -55.02 -32.14
CA VAL A 12 38.12 -53.86 -31.30
C VAL A 12 39.56 -54.04 -30.80
N PRO A 13 40.47 -53.07 -30.99
CA PRO A 13 41.86 -53.20 -30.58
C PRO A 13 41.99 -53.27 -29.06
N GLN A 14 42.79 -54.22 -28.54
CA GLN A 14 43.06 -54.47 -27.11
C GLN A 14 43.46 -53.22 -26.31
N VAL A 15 44.05 -52.22 -26.97
CA VAL A 15 44.40 -50.92 -26.37
C VAL A 15 43.17 -50.16 -25.88
N ALA A 16 42.05 -50.23 -26.62
CA ALA A 16 40.80 -49.58 -26.22
C ALA A 16 40.17 -50.24 -24.99
N GLU A 17 40.27 -51.56 -24.86
CA GLU A 17 39.76 -52.30 -23.69
C GLU A 17 40.56 -51.95 -22.43
N SER A 18 41.90 -51.89 -22.51
CA SER A 18 42.76 -51.50 -21.38
C SER A 18 42.47 -50.08 -20.87
N TYR A 19 42.16 -49.14 -21.77
CA TYR A 19 41.82 -47.76 -21.42
C TYR A 19 40.47 -47.66 -20.73
N LEU A 20 39.50 -48.48 -21.17
CA LEU A 20 38.19 -48.58 -20.56
C LEU A 20 38.26 -49.24 -19.17
N GLU A 21 39.10 -50.26 -19.00
CA GLU A 21 39.34 -50.87 -17.69
C GLU A 21 40.03 -49.91 -16.71
N HIS A 22 41.04 -49.15 -17.17
CA HIS A 22 41.68 -48.14 -16.34
C HIS A 22 40.67 -47.06 -15.90
N LYS A 23 39.78 -46.64 -16.82
CA LYS A 23 38.70 -45.70 -16.50
C LYS A 23 37.73 -46.27 -15.47
N ARG A 24 37.29 -47.53 -15.63
CA ARG A 24 36.42 -48.22 -14.66
C ARG A 24 37.06 -48.32 -13.27
N LYS A 25 38.36 -48.62 -13.19
CA LYS A 25 39.10 -48.65 -11.91
C LYS A 25 39.17 -47.27 -11.25
N LEU A 26 39.37 -46.20 -12.02
CA LEU A 26 39.32 -44.83 -11.49
C LEU A 26 37.93 -44.46 -10.99
N ASP A 27 36.88 -44.83 -11.73
CA ASP A 27 35.49 -44.60 -11.36
C ASP A 27 35.13 -45.38 -10.07
N GLU A 28 35.60 -46.62 -9.91
CA GLU A 28 35.43 -47.43 -8.69
C GLU A 28 36.14 -46.80 -7.48
N ILE A 29 37.36 -46.26 -7.66
CA ILE A 29 38.09 -45.52 -6.61
C ILE A 29 37.34 -44.24 -6.23
N GLU A 30 36.72 -43.55 -7.20
CA GLU A 30 35.93 -42.35 -6.95
C GLU A 30 34.62 -42.69 -6.21
N CYS A 31 33.95 -43.81 -6.55
CA CYS A 31 32.77 -44.31 -5.84
C CYS A 31 33.06 -44.80 -4.41
N GLN A 32 34.30 -45.23 -4.12
CA GLN A 32 34.73 -45.57 -2.76
C GLN A 32 34.94 -44.34 -1.87
N LYS A 33 35.07 -43.14 -2.44
CA LYS A 33 35.12 -41.89 -1.67
C LYS A 33 33.71 -41.58 -1.16
N LYS A 34 33.47 -41.84 0.13
CA LYS A 34 32.24 -41.41 0.81
C LYS A 34 32.22 -39.88 0.81
N PHE A 35 31.38 -39.30 -0.05
CA PHE A 35 31.24 -37.86 -0.17
C PHE A 35 30.58 -37.31 1.10
N HIS A 36 31.40 -36.71 1.96
CA HIS A 36 30.93 -35.95 3.10
C HIS A 36 30.96 -34.46 2.74
N ALA A 37 29.96 -33.71 3.19
CA ALA A 37 29.96 -32.26 3.04
C ALA A 37 31.16 -31.67 3.79
N SER A 38 31.86 -30.73 3.17
CA SER A 38 32.88 -29.94 3.85
C SER A 38 32.26 -29.28 5.10
N PRO A 39 32.94 -29.31 6.25
CA PRO A 39 32.39 -28.73 7.47
C PRO A 39 32.12 -27.24 7.28
N VAL A 40 31.07 -26.75 7.94
CA VAL A 40 30.68 -25.35 7.85
C VAL A 40 31.87 -24.47 8.30
N PRO A 41 32.27 -23.46 7.52
CA PRO A 41 33.39 -22.59 7.86
C PRO A 41 33.25 -21.96 9.25
N ALA A 42 34.37 -21.87 9.98
CA ALA A 42 34.40 -21.41 11.37
C ALA A 42 33.77 -20.02 11.61
N HIS A 43 33.84 -19.12 10.61
CA HIS A 43 33.28 -17.77 10.69
C HIS A 43 31.75 -17.73 10.82
N VAL A 44 31.06 -18.83 10.49
CA VAL A 44 29.60 -18.96 10.66
C VAL A 44 29.21 -19.13 12.13
N PHE A 45 30.11 -19.68 12.95
CA PHE A 45 29.91 -19.82 14.40
C PHE A 45 30.28 -18.56 15.19
N LEU A 46 30.94 -17.59 14.55
CA LEU A 46 31.32 -16.34 15.18
C LEU A 46 30.19 -15.30 15.01
N PRO A 47 29.74 -14.64 16.09
CA PRO A 47 28.69 -13.62 16.04
C PRO A 47 29.26 -12.27 15.53
N LEU A 48 29.93 -12.27 14.38
CA LEU A 48 30.62 -11.10 13.80
C LEU A 48 29.71 -9.88 13.68
N TYR A 49 28.43 -10.10 13.37
CA TYR A 49 27.44 -9.03 13.31
C TYR A 49 27.31 -8.27 14.64
N HIS A 50 27.29 -8.98 15.77
CA HIS A 50 27.12 -8.38 17.10
C HIS A 50 28.31 -7.50 17.44
N ASN A 51 29.53 -8.00 17.19
CA ASN A 51 30.77 -7.24 17.41
C ASN A 51 30.82 -5.97 16.55
N ILE A 52 30.40 -6.05 15.28
CA ILE A 52 30.34 -4.88 14.38
C ILE A 52 29.29 -3.87 14.88
N THR A 53 28.14 -4.34 15.35
CA THR A 53 27.09 -3.45 15.87
C THR A 53 27.51 -2.76 17.15
N GLU A 54 28.16 -3.48 18.07
CA GLU A 54 28.65 -2.92 19.33
C GLU A 54 29.73 -1.87 19.08
N ALA A 55 30.72 -2.16 18.22
CA ALA A 55 31.76 -1.22 17.85
C ALA A 55 31.19 0.07 17.21
N ARG A 56 30.19 -0.06 16.33
CA ARG A 56 29.49 1.10 15.75
C ARG A 56 28.72 1.90 16.79
N GLU A 57 28.09 1.23 17.75
CA GLU A 57 27.35 1.89 18.81
C GLU A 57 28.29 2.66 19.75
N GLN A 58 29.43 2.07 20.09
CA GLN A 58 30.48 2.73 20.88
C GLN A 58 31.03 3.96 20.15
N ALA A 59 31.36 3.84 18.85
CA ALA A 59 31.80 4.98 18.04
C ALA A 59 30.74 6.09 17.96
N ARG A 60 29.46 5.71 17.84
CA ARG A 60 28.33 6.66 17.86
C ARG A 60 28.25 7.40 19.20
N LYS A 61 28.36 6.68 20.33
CA LYS A 61 28.33 7.26 21.69
C LYS A 61 29.49 8.23 21.89
N ALA A 62 30.71 7.81 21.57
CA ALA A 62 31.91 8.64 21.65
C ALA A 62 31.78 9.92 20.82
N GLY A 63 31.25 9.83 19.59
CA GLY A 63 31.02 11.01 18.75
C GLY A 63 29.96 11.97 19.31
N VAL A 64 28.93 11.44 19.99
CA VAL A 64 27.93 12.28 20.69
C VAL A 64 28.56 12.98 21.88
N GLU A 65 29.36 12.28 22.69
CA GLU A 65 30.05 12.84 23.85
C GLU A 65 31.06 13.91 23.45
N GLN A 66 31.83 13.70 22.38
CA GLN A 66 32.75 14.70 21.84
C GLN A 66 32.01 15.98 21.40
N ARG A 67 30.91 15.85 20.66
CA ARG A 67 30.09 17.01 20.27
C ARG A 67 29.47 17.70 21.48
N ARG A 68 29.01 16.95 22.47
CA ARG A 68 28.48 17.49 23.72
C ARG A 68 29.56 18.28 24.48
N GLY A 69 30.75 17.70 24.63
CA GLY A 69 31.90 18.36 25.27
C GLY A 69 32.31 19.64 24.55
N PHE A 70 32.38 19.59 23.22
CA PHE A 70 32.64 20.78 22.41
C PHE A 70 31.57 21.87 22.62
N LEU A 71 30.29 21.52 22.53
CA LEU A 71 29.19 22.48 22.75
C LEU A 71 29.25 23.13 24.14
N LEU A 72 29.51 22.33 25.19
CA LEU A 72 29.68 22.84 26.55
C LEU A 72 30.90 23.76 26.67
N SER A 73 32.02 23.45 25.99
CA SER A 73 33.20 24.32 25.99
C SER A 73 32.96 25.64 25.26
N THR A 74 32.10 25.66 24.23
CA THR A 74 31.72 26.89 23.51
C THR A 74 30.69 27.72 24.24
N GLN A 75 29.99 27.13 25.22
CA GLN A 75 29.00 27.83 26.01
C GLN A 75 29.72 28.78 26.98
N LYS A 76 29.47 30.08 26.83
CA LYS A 76 29.83 31.08 27.83
C LYS A 76 28.61 31.31 28.71
N PRO A 77 28.46 30.60 29.85
CA PRO A 77 27.32 30.82 30.71
C PRO A 77 27.32 32.27 31.19
N PHE A 78 26.14 32.85 31.27
CA PHE A 78 25.97 34.19 31.84
C PHE A 78 26.45 34.19 33.31
N THR A 79 26.93 35.33 33.80
CA THR A 79 27.47 35.47 35.17
C THR A 79 26.47 35.05 36.27
N PHE A 80 25.17 35.11 35.97
CA PHE A 80 24.11 34.61 36.83
C PHE A 80 24.12 33.08 37.03
N MET A 81 24.55 32.24 36.05
CA MET A 81 24.63 30.77 36.24
C MET A 81 25.74 30.42 37.21
N ALA A 82 26.94 30.99 37.02
CA ALA A 82 28.07 30.78 37.93
C ALA A 82 27.75 31.28 39.34
N ARG A 83 27.00 32.40 39.47
CA ARG A 83 26.49 32.89 40.76
C ARG A 83 25.46 31.94 41.37
N GLU A 84 24.54 31.37 40.58
CA GLU A 84 23.56 30.40 41.07
C GLU A 84 24.18 29.07 41.46
N GLU A 85 25.13 28.55 40.68
CA GLU A 85 25.90 27.34 41.00
C GLU A 85 26.69 27.53 42.28
N LYS A 86 27.40 28.65 42.43
CA LYS A 86 28.08 28.98 43.69
C LYS A 86 27.12 29.08 44.87
N LYS A 87 25.97 29.75 44.70
CA LYS A 87 24.93 29.84 45.74
C LYS A 87 24.31 28.47 46.06
N ARG A 88 24.23 27.57 45.08
CA ARG A 88 23.76 26.20 45.23
C ARG A 88 24.78 25.32 45.96
N GLU A 89 26.06 25.44 45.61
CA GLU A 89 27.18 24.80 46.32
C GLU A 89 27.27 25.30 47.77
N GLU A 90 27.14 26.61 48.01
CA GLU A 90 27.08 27.20 49.34
C GLU A 90 25.87 26.67 50.13
N ARG A 91 24.70 26.49 49.49
CA ARG A 91 23.54 25.84 50.13
C ARG A 91 23.80 24.37 50.45
N ILE A 92 24.43 23.61 49.56
CA ILE A 92 24.76 22.20 49.78
C ILE A 92 25.76 22.09 50.94
N ARG A 93 26.83 22.89 50.93
CA ARG A 93 27.79 22.97 52.03
C ARG A 93 27.16 23.43 53.33
N ALA A 94 26.22 24.38 53.29
CA ALA A 94 25.48 24.81 54.48
C ALA A 94 24.49 23.75 55.00
N LEU A 95 23.99 22.87 54.14
CA LEU A 95 23.17 21.71 54.53
C LEU A 95 24.03 20.58 55.09
N GLU A 96 25.23 20.37 54.55
CA GLU A 96 26.22 19.39 55.03
C GLU A 96 26.85 19.81 56.37
N ASN A 97 27.08 21.11 56.59
CA ASN A 97 27.62 21.66 57.85
C ASN A 97 26.56 21.94 58.92
N ARG A 98 25.28 21.61 58.66
CA ARG A 98 24.21 21.77 59.65
C ARG A 98 24.08 20.49 60.47
N GLU A 99 24.71 20.47 61.64
CA GLU A 99 24.37 19.48 62.66
C GLU A 99 22.87 19.55 63.00
N PRO A 100 22.21 18.42 63.32
CA PRO A 100 20.77 18.34 63.49
C PRO A 100 20.31 19.01 64.78
N GLN A 101 20.30 20.33 64.82
CA GLN A 101 19.55 21.06 65.82
C GLN A 101 18.08 21.11 65.43
N THR A 102 17.28 20.41 66.24
CA THR A 102 15.83 20.46 66.31
C THR A 102 15.38 21.88 66.63
N GLN A 103 15.16 22.69 65.58
CA GLN A 103 14.36 23.89 65.72
C GLN A 103 13.27 23.91 64.66
N THR A 104 12.08 23.66 65.19
CA THR A 104 10.79 23.96 64.59
C THR A 104 10.79 25.40 64.06
N LYS A 105 10.52 25.59 62.77
CA LYS A 105 9.80 26.77 62.24
C LYS A 105 9.42 26.59 60.76
N LYS A 106 8.10 26.45 60.61
CA LYS A 106 7.22 27.10 59.61
C LYS A 106 7.64 26.95 58.14
N SER A 107 7.11 25.90 57.51
CA SER A 107 7.08 25.74 56.05
C SER A 107 6.27 26.86 55.39
N LEU A 108 6.93 27.72 54.61
CA LEU A 108 6.25 28.57 53.63
C LEU A 108 5.68 27.66 52.55
N LYS A 109 4.34 27.56 52.50
CA LYS A 109 3.60 26.81 51.48
C LYS A 109 3.69 27.54 50.15
N VAL A 110 4.73 27.27 49.37
CA VAL A 110 4.70 27.53 47.92
C VAL A 110 3.78 26.47 47.31
N ARG A 111 2.53 26.85 47.01
CA ARG A 111 1.58 26.00 46.27
C ARG A 111 2.02 25.94 44.81
N THR A 112 3.03 25.15 44.48
CA THR A 112 3.10 24.59 43.13
C THR A 112 2.05 23.49 43.08
N LEU A 113 0.96 23.73 42.34
CA LEU A 113 -0.08 22.75 42.04
C LEU A 113 0.48 21.71 41.06
N VAL A 114 1.47 20.92 41.50
CA VAL A 114 1.84 19.69 40.82
C VAL A 114 0.80 18.66 41.25
N PRO A 115 0.06 18.04 40.30
CA PRO A 115 -0.92 17.01 40.63
C PRO A 115 -0.27 15.93 41.50
N LYS A 116 -0.95 15.52 42.57
CA LYS A 116 -0.45 14.49 43.50
C LYS A 116 -0.04 13.19 42.80
N ALA A 117 -0.64 12.91 41.64
CA ALA A 117 -0.32 11.78 40.77
C ALA A 117 1.09 11.82 40.16
N VAL A 118 1.73 12.99 40.06
CA VAL A 118 3.12 13.15 39.56
C VAL A 118 4.13 13.11 40.70
N LEU A 119 3.70 13.44 41.92
CA LEU A 119 4.52 13.40 43.14
C LEU A 119 4.57 12.01 43.80
N ASP A 120 3.79 11.04 43.31
CA ASP A 120 3.82 9.67 43.81
C ASP A 120 5.18 9.02 43.48
N PRO A 121 5.99 8.60 44.49
CA PRO A 121 7.29 7.96 44.27
C PRO A 121 7.22 6.72 43.36
N ARG A 122 6.04 6.12 43.22
CA ARG A 122 5.79 4.95 42.35
C ARG A 122 5.68 5.29 40.87
N VAL A 123 5.56 6.58 40.50
CA VAL A 123 5.47 7.01 39.09
C VAL A 123 6.72 6.65 38.32
N GLY A 124 7.90 6.82 38.93
CA GLY A 124 9.17 6.42 38.33
C GLY A 124 9.21 4.91 38.04
N GLN A 125 8.75 4.09 38.99
CA GLN A 125 8.66 2.63 38.81
C GLN A 125 7.68 2.25 37.71
N ARG A 126 6.52 2.92 37.61
CA ARG A 126 5.53 2.69 36.55
C ARG A 126 6.05 3.06 35.16
N LEU A 127 6.87 4.12 35.05
CA LEU A 127 7.48 4.51 33.77
C LEU A 127 8.50 3.46 33.31
N ILE A 128 9.33 2.95 34.22
CA ILE A 128 10.28 1.87 33.95
C ILE A 128 9.53 0.61 33.49
N GLU A 129 8.45 0.26 34.19
CA GLU A 129 7.60 -0.89 33.83
C GLU A 129 6.94 -0.69 32.46
N GLN A 130 6.48 0.52 32.15
CA GLN A 130 5.87 0.85 30.87
C GLN A 130 6.89 0.77 29.71
N GLU A 131 8.12 1.24 29.92
CA GLU A 131 9.20 1.09 28.95
C GLU A 131 9.55 -0.38 28.70
N LEU A 132 9.58 -1.20 29.76
CA LEU A 132 9.82 -2.64 29.65
C LEU A 132 8.69 -3.33 28.88
N ARG A 133 7.43 -3.01 29.17
CA ARG A 133 6.25 -3.50 28.43
C ARG A 133 6.30 -3.08 26.95
N ASN A 134 6.76 -1.86 26.65
CA ASN A 134 6.92 -1.40 25.28
C ASN A 134 8.03 -2.16 24.54
N LYS A 135 9.18 -2.42 25.19
CA LYS A 135 10.27 -3.25 24.63
C LYS A 135 9.79 -4.66 24.30
N ILE A 136 9.07 -5.31 25.22
CA ILE A 136 8.48 -6.64 24.99
C ILE A 136 7.52 -6.60 23.79
N ARG A 137 6.66 -5.59 23.70
CA ARG A 137 5.69 -5.45 22.59
C ARG A 137 6.38 -5.27 21.23
N VAL A 138 7.47 -4.52 21.18
CA VAL A 138 8.29 -4.33 19.96
C VAL A 138 8.98 -5.64 19.57
N GLN A 139 9.54 -6.38 20.53
CA GLN A 139 10.17 -7.68 20.29
C GLN A 139 9.16 -8.70 19.77
N MET A 140 7.98 -8.81 20.39
CA MET A 140 6.89 -9.69 19.93
C MET A 140 6.46 -9.35 18.50
N ARG A 141 6.27 -8.06 18.19
CA ARG A 141 5.93 -7.61 16.83
C ARG A 141 7.02 -7.97 15.81
N ALA A 142 8.29 -7.83 16.17
CA ALA A 142 9.41 -8.20 15.31
C ALA A 142 9.45 -9.72 15.06
N GLN A 143 9.20 -10.52 16.10
CA GLN A 143 9.15 -11.98 15.99
C GLN A 143 7.98 -12.44 15.11
N ASP A 144 6.79 -11.85 15.27
CA ASP A 144 5.63 -12.16 14.42
C ASP A 144 5.86 -11.76 12.96
N LEU A 145 6.54 -10.63 12.73
CA LEU A 145 6.94 -10.20 11.39
C LEU A 145 7.93 -11.20 10.76
N LEU A 146 8.89 -11.72 11.51
CA LEU A 146 9.83 -12.75 11.02
C LEU A 146 9.11 -14.07 10.72
N LYS A 147 8.20 -14.51 11.60
CA LYS A 147 7.39 -15.72 11.38
C LYS A 147 6.47 -15.60 10.16
N SER A 148 5.85 -14.43 9.96
CA SER A 148 4.95 -14.18 8.83
C SER A 148 5.67 -13.89 7.52
N SER A 149 6.94 -13.48 7.55
CA SER A 149 7.78 -13.27 6.37
C SER A 149 8.67 -14.46 6.00
N ALA A 150 8.62 -15.54 6.78
CA ALA A 150 9.28 -16.79 6.44
C ALA A 150 8.59 -17.42 5.23
N ALA A 151 9.23 -17.31 4.05
CA ALA A 151 8.84 -18.08 2.87
C ALA A 151 8.95 -19.58 3.18
N PRO A 152 8.09 -20.45 2.61
CA PRO A 152 8.25 -21.88 2.76
C PRO A 152 9.50 -22.29 1.98
N ILE A 153 10.64 -22.36 2.67
CA ILE A 153 11.84 -22.97 2.11
C ILE A 153 11.52 -24.46 2.01
N ASN A 154 11.01 -24.88 0.86
CA ASN A 154 10.86 -26.29 0.52
C ASN A 154 12.27 -26.84 0.24
N THR A 155 12.93 -27.39 1.24
CA THR A 155 14.23 -28.08 1.13
C THR A 155 14.06 -29.49 0.55
N GLN A 156 13.36 -29.61 -0.58
CA GLN A 156 13.34 -30.85 -1.34
C GLN A 156 14.05 -30.63 -2.68
N PRO A 157 15.08 -31.42 -3.02
CA PRO A 157 15.67 -31.40 -4.34
C PRO A 157 14.69 -32.07 -5.31
N GLY A 158 13.74 -31.29 -5.81
CA GLY A 158 12.80 -31.70 -6.85
C GLY A 158 13.54 -31.85 -8.17
N ARG A 159 13.80 -33.11 -8.55
CA ARG A 159 14.30 -33.56 -9.84
C ARG A 159 13.44 -32.93 -10.96
N GLY A 160 14.03 -31.99 -11.72
CA GLY A 160 13.34 -31.34 -12.83
C GLY A 160 13.02 -32.34 -13.92
N THR A 161 11.74 -32.61 -14.14
CA THR A 161 11.23 -33.21 -15.36
C THR A 161 11.44 -32.25 -16.52
N LEU A 162 11.93 -32.79 -17.64
CA LEU A 162 12.28 -32.06 -18.85
C LEU A 162 11.05 -31.39 -19.46
N GLU A 163 11.03 -30.06 -19.40
CA GLU A 163 9.97 -29.19 -19.91
C GLU A 163 10.15 -28.92 -21.41
N THR A 164 9.40 -29.61 -22.26
CA THR A 164 9.07 -29.13 -23.61
C THR A 164 7.87 -28.19 -23.51
N SER A 165 8.12 -26.91 -23.24
CA SER A 165 7.07 -25.90 -23.21
C SER A 165 7.57 -24.54 -23.70
N SER A 166 6.66 -23.81 -24.36
CA SER A 166 6.79 -22.46 -24.93
C SER A 166 7.52 -21.45 -24.03
N THR A 167 7.49 -21.67 -22.71
CA THR A 167 8.21 -20.90 -21.69
C THR A 167 9.74 -20.92 -21.87
N GLN A 168 10.33 -22.01 -22.36
CA GLN A 168 11.78 -22.11 -22.59
C GLN A 168 12.20 -21.36 -23.86
N GLN A 169 11.35 -21.29 -24.89
CA GLN A 169 11.62 -20.52 -26.10
C GLN A 169 11.57 -19.01 -25.83
N VAL A 170 10.59 -18.55 -25.04
CA VAL A 170 10.54 -17.14 -24.60
C VAL A 170 11.73 -16.82 -23.70
N ARG A 171 12.11 -17.72 -22.79
CA ARG A 171 13.34 -17.56 -22.00
C ARG A 171 14.60 -17.50 -22.85
N ARG A 172 14.76 -18.35 -23.86
CA ARG A 172 15.93 -18.31 -24.77
C ARG A 172 15.95 -17.06 -25.64
N LYS A 173 14.79 -16.55 -26.07
CA LYS A 173 14.71 -15.28 -26.83
C LYS A 173 14.99 -14.06 -25.96
N VAL A 174 14.45 -14.04 -24.74
CA VAL A 174 14.60 -12.90 -23.81
C VAL A 174 15.96 -12.92 -23.11
N LEU A 175 16.53 -14.08 -22.81
CA LEU A 175 17.82 -14.23 -22.11
C LEU A 175 18.95 -14.71 -23.04
N GLY A 176 18.74 -14.76 -24.35
CA GLY A 176 19.73 -15.21 -25.33
C GLY A 176 21.02 -14.37 -25.30
N PHE A 177 20.89 -13.08 -24.98
CA PHE A 177 22.01 -12.15 -24.80
C PHE A 177 22.95 -12.52 -23.64
N LEU A 178 22.52 -13.36 -22.68
CA LEU A 178 23.39 -13.85 -21.60
C LEU A 178 24.35 -14.94 -22.06
N ASN A 179 23.99 -15.66 -23.13
CA ASN A 179 24.84 -16.72 -23.71
C ASN A 179 25.76 -16.17 -24.80
N GLU A 180 25.47 -14.99 -25.33
CA GLU A 180 26.35 -14.28 -26.27
C GLU A 180 27.47 -13.60 -25.48
N LYS A 181 28.72 -14.00 -25.75
CA LYS A 181 29.88 -13.36 -25.13
C LYS A 181 29.97 -11.93 -25.65
N PRO A 182 29.90 -10.90 -24.79
CA PRO A 182 30.00 -9.51 -25.25
C PRO A 182 31.36 -9.29 -25.92
N THR A 183 31.33 -8.66 -27.09
CA THR A 183 32.51 -8.34 -27.91
C THR A 183 33.41 -7.29 -27.25
N PHE A 184 32.85 -6.44 -26.39
CA PHE A 184 33.60 -5.41 -25.69
C PHE A 184 34.06 -5.91 -24.31
N LYS A 185 35.36 -6.14 -24.17
CA LYS A 185 36.03 -6.40 -22.90
C LYS A 185 36.93 -5.22 -22.56
N PRO A 186 36.42 -4.18 -21.86
CA PRO A 186 37.31 -3.12 -21.42
C PRO A 186 38.34 -3.73 -20.46
N LEU A 187 39.62 -3.44 -20.67
CA LEU A 187 40.64 -3.73 -19.68
C LEU A 187 40.31 -2.92 -18.43
N THR A 188 39.60 -3.55 -17.51
CA THR A 188 39.35 -3.02 -16.18
C THR A 188 40.68 -3.12 -15.46
N ASN A 189 41.22 -2.00 -14.96
CA ASN A 189 42.51 -1.99 -14.26
C ASN A 189 42.51 -3.10 -13.20
N ALA A 190 43.29 -4.16 -13.44
CA ALA A 190 43.19 -5.42 -12.69
C ALA A 190 43.65 -5.31 -11.22
N GLY A 191 44.28 -4.18 -10.87
CA GLY A 191 44.69 -3.85 -9.52
C GLY A 191 44.13 -2.51 -9.10
N VAL A 192 43.75 -2.44 -7.83
CA VAL A 192 43.40 -1.19 -7.16
C VAL A 192 44.58 -0.23 -7.29
N PRO A 193 44.41 0.95 -7.91
CA PRO A 193 45.49 1.94 -8.00
C PRO A 193 45.97 2.34 -6.61
N ASP A 194 47.27 2.56 -6.45
CA ASP A 194 47.85 3.03 -5.19
C ASP A 194 47.36 4.46 -4.89
N PHE A 195 46.30 4.53 -4.08
CA PHE A 195 45.64 5.77 -3.70
C PHE A 195 46.54 6.67 -2.85
N ASP A 196 47.47 6.11 -2.10
CA ASP A 196 48.39 6.91 -1.27
C ASP A 196 49.39 7.66 -2.14
N ARG A 197 49.92 6.99 -3.16
CA ARG A 197 50.80 7.64 -4.15
C ARG A 197 50.05 8.72 -4.94
N LEU A 198 48.82 8.44 -5.37
CA LEU A 198 47.99 9.43 -6.07
C LEU A 198 47.63 10.61 -5.18
N HIS A 199 47.30 10.37 -3.92
CA HIS A 199 46.97 11.42 -2.96
C HIS A 199 48.18 12.32 -2.68
N ARG A 200 49.38 11.74 -2.51
CA ARG A 200 50.63 12.51 -2.36
C ARG A 200 50.97 13.33 -3.60
N ALA A 201 50.75 12.76 -4.80
CA ALA A 201 50.94 13.49 -6.06
C ALA A 201 49.97 14.67 -6.19
N PHE A 202 48.69 14.44 -5.86
CA PHE A 202 47.67 15.48 -5.85
C PHE A 202 48.00 16.60 -4.86
N GLN A 203 48.38 16.26 -3.62
CA GLN A 203 48.80 17.25 -2.63
C GLN A 203 49.97 18.09 -3.14
N LYS A 204 51.03 17.47 -3.67
CA LYS A 204 52.18 18.19 -4.26
C LYS A 204 51.76 19.11 -5.42
N GLU A 205 50.85 18.67 -6.27
CA GLU A 205 50.34 19.49 -7.37
C GLU A 205 49.50 20.67 -6.87
N THR A 206 48.68 20.46 -5.84
CA THR A 206 47.93 21.56 -5.20
C THR A 206 48.83 22.57 -4.53
N SER A 207 49.91 22.14 -3.87
CA SER A 207 50.93 23.02 -3.27
C SER A 207 51.62 23.85 -4.36
N ARG A 208 52.07 23.21 -5.45
CA ARG A 208 52.68 23.91 -6.59
C ARG A 208 51.71 24.89 -7.26
N ARG A 209 50.44 24.54 -7.41
CA ARG A 209 49.41 25.43 -7.94
C ARG A 209 49.07 26.57 -6.98
N ALA A 210 49.21 26.38 -5.67
CA ALA A 210 49.04 27.46 -4.70
C ALA A 210 50.21 28.44 -4.74
N GLU A 211 51.44 27.94 -4.88
CA GLU A 211 52.67 28.75 -4.98
C GLU A 211 52.74 29.60 -6.26
N HIS A 212 52.19 29.12 -7.38
CA HIS A 212 52.20 29.84 -8.67
C HIS A 212 50.93 30.65 -8.97
N LYS A 213 50.00 30.83 -8.02
CA LYS A 213 48.88 31.76 -8.23
C LYS A 213 49.39 33.20 -8.18
N ALA A 214 49.86 33.70 -9.32
CA ALA A 214 50.04 35.13 -9.52
C ALA A 214 48.70 35.83 -9.21
N VAL A 215 48.76 36.87 -8.37
CA VAL A 215 47.61 37.72 -8.02
C VAL A 215 46.86 38.08 -9.31
N THR A 216 45.59 37.70 -9.39
CA THR A 216 44.74 37.93 -10.56
C THR A 216 44.74 39.42 -10.90
N LYS A 217 45.48 39.82 -11.93
CA LYS A 217 45.36 41.16 -12.50
C LYS A 217 44.09 41.19 -13.34
N CYS A 218 43.17 42.09 -12.99
CA CYS A 218 41.94 42.32 -13.75
C CYS A 218 42.30 42.98 -15.08
N GLU A 219 42.45 42.19 -16.14
CA GLU A 219 42.41 42.72 -17.49
C GLU A 219 40.95 42.87 -17.97
N PRO A 220 40.59 44.02 -18.58
CA PRO A 220 39.27 44.18 -19.14
C PRO A 220 39.09 43.22 -20.31
N PHE A 221 38.21 42.23 -20.15
CA PHE A 221 37.85 41.34 -21.23
C PHE A 221 36.68 41.94 -22.01
N LEU A 222 36.74 41.87 -23.35
CA LEU A 222 35.59 42.17 -24.18
C LEU A 222 34.58 41.02 -24.10
N LEU A 223 33.54 41.21 -23.29
CA LEU A 223 32.40 40.30 -23.24
C LEU A 223 31.69 40.32 -24.60
N ARG A 224 31.72 39.20 -25.32
CA ARG A 224 31.02 39.02 -26.62
C ARG A 224 29.51 38.91 -26.41
N THR A 225 28.89 40.01 -26.00
CA THR A 225 27.44 40.16 -25.80
C THR A 225 26.64 40.10 -27.11
N SER A 226 27.30 40.27 -28.26
CA SER A 226 26.69 40.22 -29.60
C SER A 226 26.07 38.86 -29.96
N ARG A 227 26.42 37.78 -29.24
CA ARG A 227 25.87 36.43 -29.45
C ARG A 227 24.71 36.09 -28.53
N ILE A 228 24.34 37.00 -27.62
CA ILE A 228 23.22 36.79 -26.71
C ILE A 228 21.98 37.40 -27.37
N PRO A 229 21.01 36.59 -27.83
CA PRO A 229 19.80 37.13 -28.45
C PRO A 229 19.01 37.94 -27.41
N PRO A 230 18.53 39.15 -27.75
CA PRO A 230 17.72 39.94 -26.85
C PRO A 230 16.42 39.19 -26.55
N ARG A 231 16.07 39.11 -25.26
CA ARG A 231 14.83 38.51 -24.78
C ARG A 231 13.66 39.35 -25.35
N GLN A 232 12.92 38.80 -26.31
CA GLN A 232 11.75 39.44 -26.89
C GLN A 232 10.64 39.53 -25.84
N SER A 233 10.53 40.69 -25.19
CA SER A 233 9.30 41.11 -24.52
C SER A 233 8.28 41.47 -25.59
N ARG A 234 7.08 40.90 -25.50
CA ARG A 234 5.92 41.16 -26.37
C ARG A 234 5.67 42.68 -26.56
N SER A 235 5.77 43.14 -27.83
CA SER A 235 4.93 44.06 -28.64
C SER A 235 4.22 45.28 -27.98
N PRO A 236 4.01 46.43 -28.69
CA PRO A 236 3.73 46.49 -30.13
C PRO A 236 4.55 47.51 -30.96
N GLU A 237 4.68 47.16 -32.24
CA GLU A 237 4.67 48.01 -33.44
C GLU A 237 5.10 49.47 -33.29
N VAL A 238 6.34 49.76 -33.73
CA VAL A 238 6.91 51.10 -33.81
C VAL A 238 6.74 51.62 -35.23
N SER A 239 5.81 52.55 -35.41
CA SER A 239 5.91 53.60 -36.44
C SER A 239 6.98 54.62 -36.04
N GLN A 240 7.63 55.16 -37.07
CA GLN A 240 8.85 55.96 -37.08
C GLN A 240 8.85 57.23 -36.20
N ALA A 241 9.92 57.39 -35.39
CA ALA A 241 10.62 58.63 -34.95
C ALA A 241 9.83 59.78 -34.25
N PRO A 242 10.47 60.80 -33.61
CA PRO A 242 11.87 60.97 -33.19
C PRO A 242 12.06 61.33 -31.69
N VAL A 243 13.33 61.33 -31.28
CA VAL A 243 13.97 61.89 -30.07
C VAL A 243 13.15 62.93 -29.27
N SER A 244 12.85 62.61 -28.01
CA SER A 244 12.62 63.61 -26.97
C SER A 244 13.49 63.28 -25.75
N ASN A 245 14.44 64.16 -25.47
CA ASN A 245 15.21 64.18 -24.23
C ASN A 245 14.24 64.46 -23.08
N THR A 246 13.80 63.41 -22.37
CA THR A 246 13.09 63.55 -21.10
C THR A 246 14.01 63.06 -19.98
N PRO A 247 14.37 63.91 -18.99
CA PRO A 247 15.08 63.43 -17.83
C PRO A 247 14.16 62.48 -17.07
N MET A 248 14.63 61.24 -16.88
CA MET A 248 13.87 60.21 -16.16
C MET A 248 13.41 60.76 -14.80
N LYS A 249 12.10 60.98 -14.64
CA LYS A 249 11.52 61.35 -13.35
C LYS A 249 11.80 60.23 -12.36
N ARG A 250 12.64 60.54 -11.37
CA ARG A 250 12.85 59.72 -10.17
C ARG A 250 11.48 59.60 -9.47
N SER A 251 10.92 58.40 -9.43
CA SER A 251 9.59 58.18 -8.84
C SER A 251 9.60 58.56 -7.36
N HIS A 252 8.94 59.65 -7.00
CA HIS A 252 8.63 60.01 -5.62
C HIS A 252 7.40 59.21 -5.16
N SER A 253 7.60 57.98 -4.71
CA SER A 253 6.61 57.26 -3.91
C SER A 253 7.03 57.30 -2.44
N PHE A 254 6.88 58.46 -1.81
CA PHE A 254 6.90 58.62 -0.36
C PHE A 254 5.52 58.23 0.20
N GLY A 255 5.18 56.94 0.16
CA GLY A 255 3.92 56.40 0.66
C GLY A 255 3.96 55.85 2.08
N GLY A 256 4.96 56.22 2.90
CA GLY A 256 5.16 55.60 4.23
C GLY A 256 5.72 56.53 5.30
N ILE A 257 5.71 57.85 5.11
CA ILE A 257 6.27 58.82 6.06
C ILE A 257 5.20 59.56 6.88
N THR A 258 3.91 59.28 6.70
CA THR A 258 2.85 59.98 7.44
C THR A 258 2.60 59.42 8.85
N SER A 259 3.33 58.39 9.29
CA SER A 259 3.17 57.77 10.63
C SER A 259 4.40 57.90 11.54
N LEU A 260 5.43 58.64 11.14
CA LEU A 260 6.61 58.90 11.98
C LEU A 260 6.53 60.33 12.51
N SER A 261 6.70 60.48 13.84
CA SER A 261 6.75 61.74 14.56
C SER A 261 7.63 62.78 13.85
N THR A 262 7.22 64.05 13.89
CA THR A 262 7.90 65.20 13.27
C THR A 262 9.35 65.42 13.74
N ASP A 263 9.79 64.69 14.77
CA ASP A 263 11.09 64.81 15.42
C ASP A 263 12.11 63.73 14.99
N THR A 264 11.76 62.87 14.03
CA THR A 264 12.70 61.90 13.45
C THR A 264 13.04 62.32 12.02
N LEU A 265 14.30 62.74 11.80
CA LEU A 265 14.82 63.05 10.47
C LEU A 265 14.49 61.88 9.52
N PRO A 266 13.90 62.12 8.33
CA PRO A 266 13.66 61.06 7.37
C PRO A 266 14.98 60.33 7.11
N THR A 267 15.13 59.11 7.63
CA THR A 267 16.29 58.28 7.33
C THR A 267 16.15 57.86 5.88
N TYR A 268 16.69 58.68 4.97
CA TYR A 268 16.74 58.38 3.56
C TYR A 268 17.37 57.00 3.38
N ILE A 269 16.57 56.03 2.94
CA ILE A 269 17.05 54.69 2.65
C ILE A 269 18.08 54.83 1.52
N THR A 270 19.35 54.63 1.85
CA THR A 270 20.44 54.68 0.89
C THR A 270 20.21 53.67 -0.24
N ASP A 271 20.69 53.97 -1.45
CA ASP A 271 20.48 53.06 -2.59
C ASP A 271 21.04 51.66 -2.32
N ALA A 272 22.12 51.57 -1.53
CA ALA A 272 22.66 50.30 -1.05
C ALA A 272 21.66 49.50 -0.20
N ALA A 273 20.91 50.14 0.72
CA ALA A 273 19.88 49.47 1.50
C ALA A 273 18.71 49.00 0.62
N ARG A 274 18.33 49.78 -0.40
CA ARG A 274 17.31 49.39 -1.39
C ARG A 274 17.73 48.20 -2.24
N ARG A 275 18.97 48.20 -2.73
CA ARG A 275 19.57 47.09 -3.50
C ARG A 275 19.64 45.82 -2.67
N ARG A 276 20.04 45.91 -1.40
CA ARG A 276 20.01 44.78 -0.45
C ARG A 276 18.58 44.25 -0.25
N GLY A 277 17.60 45.12 0.02
CA GLY A 277 16.20 44.70 0.17
C GLY A 277 15.62 44.04 -1.09
N SER A 278 15.96 44.54 -2.27
CA SER A 278 15.54 43.92 -3.54
C SER A 278 16.25 42.59 -3.81
N ALA A 279 17.52 42.43 -3.43
CA ALA A 279 18.23 41.15 -3.54
C ALA A 279 17.66 40.10 -2.57
N VAL A 280 17.32 40.50 -1.34
CA VAL A 280 16.70 39.61 -0.35
C VAL A 280 15.33 39.14 -0.84
N ARG A 281 14.48 40.02 -1.38
CA ARG A 281 13.17 39.65 -1.96
C ARG A 281 13.32 38.65 -3.10
N LYS A 282 14.19 38.92 -4.07
CA LYS A 282 14.48 37.99 -5.18
C LYS A 282 15.00 36.65 -4.68
N SER A 283 15.88 36.64 -3.69
CA SER A 283 16.37 35.39 -3.10
C SER A 283 15.26 34.59 -2.42
N LEU A 284 14.30 35.27 -1.80
CA LEU A 284 13.15 34.63 -1.16
C LEU A 284 12.19 34.06 -2.20
N GLU A 285 11.86 34.83 -3.24
CA GLU A 285 11.05 34.40 -4.39
C GLU A 285 11.68 33.17 -5.08
N GLU A 286 12.99 33.16 -5.32
CA GLU A 286 13.69 32.01 -5.89
C GLU A 286 13.63 30.76 -5.00
N LYS A 287 13.63 30.93 -3.67
CA LYS A 287 13.47 29.82 -2.73
C LYS A 287 12.05 29.28 -2.77
N GLU A 288 11.05 30.16 -2.78
CA GLU A 288 9.65 29.78 -2.88
C GLU A 288 9.34 29.05 -4.19
N CYS A 289 9.86 29.53 -5.33
CA CYS A 289 9.73 28.82 -6.62
C CYS A 289 10.34 27.42 -6.57
N LYS A 290 11.55 27.26 -6.02
CA LYS A 290 12.19 25.95 -5.87
C LYS A 290 11.42 25.02 -4.93
N GLU A 291 10.84 25.58 -3.87
CA GLU A 291 10.00 24.81 -2.94
C GLU A 291 8.70 24.36 -3.62
N GLN A 292 8.08 25.23 -4.43
CA GLN A 292 6.91 24.89 -5.25
C GLN A 292 7.24 23.77 -6.25
N GLU A 293 8.33 23.88 -6.99
CA GLU A 293 8.81 22.82 -7.90
C GLU A 293 9.05 21.49 -7.17
N SER A 294 9.65 21.53 -5.97
CA SER A 294 9.87 20.36 -5.12
C SER A 294 8.54 19.73 -4.66
N MET A 295 7.58 20.56 -4.25
CA MET A 295 6.23 20.13 -3.87
C MET A 295 5.49 19.50 -5.05
N GLU A 296 5.57 20.09 -6.24
CA GLU A 296 4.98 19.55 -7.46
C GLU A 296 5.62 18.22 -7.85
N TRP A 297 6.95 18.14 -7.80
CA TRP A 297 7.66 16.89 -8.06
C TRP A 297 7.25 15.79 -7.08
N ALA A 298 7.16 16.10 -5.78
CA ALA A 298 6.71 15.15 -4.76
C ALA A 298 5.27 14.67 -4.99
N LYS A 299 4.36 15.58 -5.39
CA LYS A 299 2.98 15.23 -5.78
C LYS A 299 2.96 14.29 -6.98
N GLN A 300 3.71 14.62 -8.04
CA GLN A 300 3.80 13.79 -9.25
C GLN A 300 4.40 12.42 -8.94
N HIS A 301 5.46 12.36 -8.14
CA HIS A 301 6.08 11.12 -7.70
C HIS A 301 5.10 10.27 -6.87
N ARG A 302 4.33 10.88 -5.97
CA ARG A 302 3.28 10.20 -5.19
C ARG A 302 2.18 9.63 -6.09
N LEU A 303 1.72 10.38 -7.08
CA LEU A 303 0.71 9.90 -8.05
C LEU A 303 1.24 8.73 -8.87
N LYS A 304 2.47 8.84 -9.40
CA LYS A 304 3.12 7.77 -10.18
C LYS A 304 3.33 6.51 -9.34
N SER A 305 3.81 6.64 -8.11
CA SER A 305 4.01 5.49 -7.20
C SER A 305 2.68 4.84 -6.80
N GLN A 306 1.61 5.62 -6.59
CA GLN A 306 0.28 5.07 -6.33
C GLN A 306 -0.27 4.32 -7.56
N ALA A 307 -0.09 4.87 -8.77
CA ALA A 307 -0.49 4.20 -10.01
C ALA A 307 0.29 2.90 -10.22
N MET A 308 1.60 2.91 -9.97
CA MET A 308 2.45 1.71 -9.98
C MET A 308 1.94 0.68 -8.97
N ARG A 309 1.69 1.09 -7.72
CA ARG A 309 1.15 0.21 -6.68
C ARG A 309 -0.15 -0.43 -7.12
N LYS A 310 -1.08 0.33 -7.71
CA LYS A 310 -2.34 -0.21 -8.24
C LYS A 310 -2.08 -1.29 -9.29
N ARG A 311 -1.23 -1.02 -10.29
CA ARG A 311 -0.88 -1.99 -11.35
C ARG A 311 -0.22 -3.26 -10.80
N VAL A 312 0.70 -3.12 -9.85
CA VAL A 312 1.34 -4.27 -9.19
C VAL A 312 0.30 -5.07 -8.41
N THR A 313 -0.60 -4.41 -7.66
CA THR A 313 -1.64 -5.10 -6.90
C THR A 313 -2.64 -5.83 -7.79
N THR A 314 -3.04 -5.25 -8.92
CA THR A 314 -3.96 -5.94 -9.85
C THR A 314 -3.28 -7.13 -10.52
N ARG A 315 -2.01 -6.99 -10.93
CA ARG A 315 -1.25 -8.10 -11.50
C ARG A 315 -1.03 -9.22 -10.48
N ALA A 316 -0.69 -8.88 -9.23
CA ALA A 316 -0.53 -9.86 -8.15
C ALA A 316 -1.84 -10.61 -7.90
N ARG A 317 -2.98 -9.90 -7.82
CA ARG A 317 -4.31 -10.52 -7.69
C ARG A 317 -4.67 -11.43 -8.85
N ALA A 318 -4.31 -11.07 -10.08
CA ALA A 318 -4.57 -11.91 -11.25
C ALA A 318 -3.72 -13.20 -11.27
N MET A 319 -2.59 -13.21 -10.58
CA MET A 319 -1.71 -14.37 -10.45
C MET A 319 -1.95 -15.18 -9.18
N ASP A 320 -2.78 -14.67 -8.26
CA ASP A 320 -3.18 -15.38 -7.04
C ASP A 320 -4.37 -16.30 -7.37
N PRO A 321 -4.24 -17.63 -7.22
CA PRO A 321 -5.37 -18.55 -7.38
C PRO A 321 -6.46 -18.33 -6.34
N HIS A 322 -6.13 -17.69 -5.20
CA HIS A 322 -7.02 -17.48 -4.09
C HIS A 322 -7.62 -16.07 -4.11
N LYS A 323 -8.93 -15.98 -3.86
CA LYS A 323 -9.60 -14.69 -3.66
C LYS A 323 -9.31 -14.17 -2.25
N SER A 324 -9.12 -12.86 -2.11
CA SER A 324 -8.93 -12.27 -0.79
C SER A 324 -10.19 -12.40 0.07
N LEU A 325 -10.02 -12.65 1.37
CA LEU A 325 -11.14 -12.79 2.33
C LEU A 325 -12.09 -11.58 2.29
N LYS A 326 -11.55 -10.37 2.09
CA LYS A 326 -12.31 -9.13 2.01
C LYS A 326 -13.27 -9.08 0.81
N GLU A 327 -12.89 -9.71 -0.30
CA GLU A 327 -13.74 -9.81 -1.50
C GLU A 327 -14.80 -10.89 -1.32
N VAL A 328 -14.40 -12.07 -0.83
CA VAL A 328 -15.30 -13.21 -0.59
C VAL A 328 -16.38 -12.89 0.45
N PHE A 329 -16.03 -12.14 1.51
CA PHE A 329 -16.99 -11.79 2.57
C PHE A 329 -18.22 -11.06 2.03
N LYS A 330 -18.03 -10.11 1.10
CA LYS A 330 -19.14 -9.34 0.52
C LYS A 330 -20.04 -10.20 -0.36
N GLU A 331 -19.45 -11.09 -1.16
CA GLU A 331 -20.19 -12.03 -2.00
C GLU A 331 -21.00 -13.01 -1.15
N LYS A 332 -20.37 -13.59 -0.11
CA LYS A 332 -21.04 -14.50 0.84
C LYS A 332 -22.19 -13.84 1.60
N LEU A 333 -22.01 -12.58 2.02
CA LEU A 333 -23.07 -11.83 2.68
C LEU A 333 -24.29 -11.64 1.76
N LYS A 334 -24.08 -11.38 0.47
CA LYS A 334 -25.17 -11.29 -0.52
C LYS A 334 -25.87 -12.64 -0.72
N GLN A 335 -25.09 -13.71 -0.89
CA GLN A 335 -25.63 -15.07 -1.00
C GLN A 335 -26.52 -15.42 0.19
N ASN A 336 -26.09 -15.13 1.42
CA ASN A 336 -26.88 -15.41 2.61
C ASN A 336 -28.20 -14.62 2.61
N ARG A 337 -28.17 -13.32 2.23
CA ARG A 337 -29.38 -12.50 2.11
C ARG A 337 -30.36 -13.05 1.06
N GLU A 338 -29.85 -13.52 -0.06
CA GLU A 338 -30.66 -14.14 -1.11
C GLU A 338 -31.29 -15.45 -0.64
N LEU A 339 -30.51 -16.31 0.03
CA LEU A 339 -30.99 -17.56 0.62
C LEU A 339 -32.06 -17.32 1.70
N ASP A 340 -31.89 -16.28 2.53
CA ASP A 340 -32.89 -15.92 3.54
C ASP A 340 -34.18 -15.42 2.88
N SER A 341 -34.06 -14.62 1.81
CA SER A 341 -35.21 -14.16 1.03
C SER A 341 -35.95 -15.32 0.35
N GLN A 342 -35.21 -16.30 -0.20
CA GLN A 342 -35.79 -17.52 -0.78
C GLN A 342 -36.54 -18.33 0.27
N ARG A 343 -35.90 -18.60 1.42
CA ARG A 343 -36.52 -19.31 2.55
C ARG A 343 -37.80 -18.62 3.04
N LEU A 344 -37.80 -17.28 3.10
CA LEU A 344 -38.99 -16.51 3.45
C LEU A 344 -40.13 -16.65 2.43
N LYS A 345 -39.82 -16.71 1.13
CA LYS A 345 -40.81 -16.92 0.08
C LYS A 345 -41.39 -18.34 0.12
N GLU A 346 -40.54 -19.33 0.28
CA GLU A 346 -40.94 -20.74 0.45
C GLU A 346 -41.88 -20.88 1.66
N TYR A 347 -41.47 -20.34 2.80
CA TYR A 347 -42.30 -20.34 4.01
C TYR A 347 -43.66 -19.66 3.82
N ARG A 348 -43.71 -18.52 3.11
CA ARG A 348 -45.00 -17.87 2.79
C ARG A 348 -45.87 -18.73 1.90
N LYS A 349 -45.28 -19.35 0.87
CA LYS A 349 -46.01 -20.24 -0.03
C LYS A 349 -46.59 -21.44 0.74
N GLU A 350 -45.81 -22.04 1.63
CA GLU A 350 -46.29 -23.12 2.51
C GLU A 350 -47.44 -22.66 3.41
N LEU A 351 -47.36 -21.46 3.99
CA LEU A 351 -48.46 -20.87 4.76
C LEU A 351 -49.72 -20.68 3.91
N GLU A 352 -49.58 -20.20 2.67
CA GLU A 352 -50.69 -20.05 1.74
C GLU A 352 -51.31 -21.40 1.37
N GLU A 353 -50.50 -22.41 1.06
CA GLU A 353 -50.95 -23.77 0.77
C GLU A 353 -51.64 -24.44 1.96
N MET A 354 -51.17 -24.18 3.18
CA MET A 354 -51.87 -24.64 4.39
C MET A 354 -53.21 -23.93 4.55
N LYS A 355 -53.26 -22.61 4.33
CA LYS A 355 -54.50 -21.84 4.40
C LYS A 355 -55.52 -22.30 3.36
N THR A 356 -55.12 -22.50 2.11
CA THR A 356 -56.02 -22.97 1.03
C THR A 356 -56.53 -24.38 1.31
N ARG A 357 -55.70 -25.26 1.87
CA ARG A 357 -56.11 -26.62 2.25
C ARG A 357 -57.11 -26.62 3.40
N VAL A 358 -56.90 -25.74 4.39
CA VAL A 358 -57.82 -25.59 5.52
C VAL A 358 -59.12 -24.93 5.07
N SER A 359 -59.07 -23.88 4.25
CA SER A 359 -60.27 -23.20 3.75
C SER A 359 -61.07 -24.03 2.73
N GLY A 360 -60.39 -24.83 1.91
CA GLY A 360 -61.03 -25.71 0.93
C GLY A 360 -61.65 -26.97 1.52
N ARG A 361 -61.37 -27.30 2.80
CA ARG A 361 -61.95 -28.45 3.48
C ARG A 361 -63.39 -28.11 3.91
N PRO A 362 -64.42 -28.76 3.32
CA PRO A 362 -65.80 -28.42 3.65
C PRO A 362 -66.10 -28.80 5.10
N TYR A 363 -66.82 -27.92 5.80
CA TYR A 363 -67.24 -28.17 7.17
C TYR A 363 -68.22 -29.35 7.23
N LEU A 364 -68.37 -29.96 8.41
CA LEU A 364 -69.24 -31.14 8.57
C LEU A 364 -70.69 -30.83 8.16
N PHE A 365 -71.21 -29.66 8.52
CA PHE A 365 -72.55 -29.23 8.12
C PHE A 365 -72.65 -29.01 6.61
N GLU A 366 -71.63 -28.46 5.95
CA GLU A 366 -71.60 -28.32 4.48
C GLU A 366 -71.53 -29.67 3.77
N GLN A 367 -70.82 -30.64 4.34
CA GLN A 367 -70.80 -32.01 3.81
C GLN A 367 -72.19 -32.62 3.89
N VAL A 368 -72.86 -32.50 5.04
CA VAL A 368 -74.22 -33.00 5.25
C VAL A 368 -75.22 -32.31 4.32
N THR A 369 -75.12 -30.99 4.12
CA THR A 369 -76.00 -30.28 3.17
C THR A 369 -75.74 -30.72 1.73
N LYS A 370 -74.48 -30.91 1.32
CA LYS A 370 -74.13 -31.45 -0.02
C LYS A 370 -74.67 -32.86 -0.23
N THR A 371 -74.54 -33.76 0.76
CA THR A 371 -75.09 -35.13 0.65
C THR A 371 -76.61 -35.10 0.60
N ASN A 372 -77.26 -34.28 1.41
CA ASN A 372 -78.72 -34.15 1.42
C ASN A 372 -79.23 -33.55 0.10
N ALA A 373 -78.57 -32.52 -0.43
CA ALA A 373 -78.90 -31.93 -1.73
C ALA A 373 -78.72 -32.94 -2.87
N LYS A 374 -77.63 -33.72 -2.86
CA LYS A 374 -77.40 -34.80 -3.83
C LYS A 374 -78.51 -35.86 -3.74
N GLN A 375 -78.85 -36.31 -2.53
CA GLN A 375 -79.92 -37.28 -2.33
C GLN A 375 -81.29 -36.73 -2.77
N ASP A 376 -81.58 -35.45 -2.52
CA ASP A 376 -82.83 -34.82 -2.97
C ASP A 376 -82.88 -34.73 -4.50
N ALA A 377 -81.78 -34.30 -5.13
CA ALA A 377 -81.66 -34.29 -6.59
C ALA A 377 -81.85 -35.69 -7.19
N GLU A 378 -81.24 -36.73 -6.61
CA GLU A 378 -81.42 -38.12 -7.01
C GLU A 378 -82.87 -38.59 -6.83
N ARG A 379 -83.53 -38.23 -5.71
CA ARG A 379 -84.95 -38.55 -5.47
C ARG A 379 -85.84 -37.90 -6.53
N ARG A 380 -85.60 -36.62 -6.84
CA ARG A 380 -86.33 -35.89 -7.90
C ARG A 380 -86.11 -36.54 -9.25
N TYR A 381 -84.86 -36.84 -9.62
CA TYR A 381 -84.51 -37.53 -10.86
C TYR A 381 -85.20 -38.90 -10.97
N ARG A 382 -85.16 -39.71 -9.92
CA ARG A 382 -85.86 -41.00 -9.89
C ARG A 382 -87.37 -40.85 -10.03
N LYS A 383 -87.95 -39.85 -9.38
CA LYS A 383 -89.39 -39.56 -9.45
C LYS A 383 -89.79 -39.15 -10.87
N THR A 384 -89.03 -38.27 -11.52
CA THR A 384 -89.32 -37.84 -12.90
C THR A 384 -89.14 -38.97 -13.90
N LEU A 385 -88.12 -39.83 -13.76
CA LEU A 385 -87.98 -41.03 -14.59
C LEU A 385 -89.14 -42.01 -14.43
N ARG A 386 -89.57 -42.26 -13.18
CA ARG A 386 -90.73 -43.10 -12.91
C ARG A 386 -92.01 -42.52 -13.49
N GLN A 387 -92.22 -41.21 -13.40
CA GLN A 387 -93.35 -40.50 -14.01
C GLN A 387 -93.33 -40.60 -15.55
N ALA A 388 -92.15 -40.57 -16.16
CA ALA A 388 -91.98 -40.74 -17.61
C ALA A 388 -91.96 -42.21 -18.07
N GLY A 389 -92.07 -43.19 -17.15
CA GLY A 389 -92.03 -44.61 -17.48
C GLY A 389 -90.67 -45.13 -17.98
N LEU A 390 -89.58 -44.42 -17.69
CA LEU A 390 -88.23 -44.74 -18.15
C LEU A 390 -87.36 -45.31 -17.03
N ASP A 391 -86.51 -46.28 -17.37
CA ASP A 391 -85.57 -46.89 -16.41
C ASP A 391 -84.21 -46.19 -16.40
N GLU A 392 -83.55 -46.14 -15.23
CA GLU A 392 -82.26 -45.45 -15.04
C GLU A 392 -81.16 -46.01 -15.97
N GLN A 393 -81.17 -47.33 -16.18
CA GLN A 393 -80.21 -48.04 -17.03
C GLN A 393 -80.39 -47.69 -18.51
N PHE A 394 -81.61 -47.42 -18.93
CA PHE A 394 -81.91 -47.00 -20.29
C PHE A 394 -81.33 -45.61 -20.59
N VAL A 395 -81.50 -44.66 -19.66
CA VAL A 395 -80.97 -43.29 -19.79
C VAL A 395 -79.44 -43.28 -19.77
N LYS A 396 -78.80 -44.08 -18.91
CA LYS A 396 -77.33 -44.23 -18.91
C LYS A 396 -76.80 -44.74 -20.24
N ARG A 397 -77.36 -45.83 -20.79
CA ARG A 397 -76.92 -46.41 -22.08
C ARG A 397 -77.12 -45.45 -23.26
N LYS A 398 -78.20 -44.67 -23.25
CA LYS A 398 -78.44 -43.65 -24.30
C LYS A 398 -77.55 -42.42 -24.12
N GLY A 399 -77.30 -42.00 -22.88
CA GLY A 399 -76.38 -40.90 -22.56
C GLY A 399 -74.93 -41.20 -22.91
N GLU A 400 -74.45 -42.43 -22.66
CA GLU A 400 -73.10 -42.87 -23.07
C GLU A 400 -72.93 -42.89 -24.60
N LYS A 401 -73.95 -43.35 -25.33
CA LYS A 401 -73.97 -43.28 -26.80
C LYS A 401 -73.98 -41.84 -27.31
N ALA A 402 -74.71 -40.92 -26.67
CA ALA A 402 -74.73 -39.51 -27.06
C ALA A 402 -73.41 -38.78 -26.74
N LYS A 403 -72.77 -39.08 -25.59
CA LYS A 403 -71.49 -38.49 -25.18
C LYS A 403 -70.32 -38.92 -26.07
N ALA A 404 -70.36 -40.15 -26.60
CA ALA A 404 -69.39 -40.61 -27.60
C ALA A 404 -69.54 -39.91 -28.96
N ILE A 405 -70.72 -39.38 -29.26
CA ILE A 405 -71.00 -38.63 -30.50
C ILE A 405 -70.60 -37.15 -30.33
N SER A 406 -70.83 -36.55 -29.16
CA SER A 406 -70.46 -35.15 -28.90
C SER A 406 -68.95 -34.90 -28.75
N SER A 407 -68.16 -35.94 -28.45
CA SER A 407 -66.68 -35.82 -28.40
C SER A 407 -66.01 -35.75 -29.78
N LEU A 408 -66.78 -35.83 -30.87
CA LEU A 408 -66.28 -35.78 -32.26
C LEU A 408 -66.66 -34.49 -33.00
N THR A 409 -67.41 -33.58 -32.38
CA THR A 409 -67.71 -32.25 -32.90
C THR A 409 -66.86 -31.22 -32.13
N PRO A 410 -65.89 -30.55 -32.78
CA PRO A 410 -65.26 -29.37 -32.20
C PRO A 410 -66.31 -28.25 -32.18
N ASP A 411 -66.83 -27.92 -31.00
CA ASP A 411 -67.59 -26.70 -30.80
C ASP A 411 -66.59 -25.52 -30.81
N GLU A 412 -66.59 -24.79 -31.92
CA GLU A 412 -66.08 -23.41 -32.00
C GLU A 412 -66.98 -22.53 -31.14
N GLU A 413 -66.63 -22.30 -29.88
CA GLU A 413 -67.23 -21.23 -29.07
C GLU A 413 -66.22 -20.09 -28.88
N ASP A 414 -66.49 -19.04 -29.65
CA ASP A 414 -66.88 -17.71 -29.15
C ASP A 414 -65.99 -17.08 -28.06
N ASN A 415 -65.23 -16.08 -28.50
CA ASN A 415 -64.50 -15.14 -27.65
C ASN A 415 -65.49 -14.25 -26.86
N GLY A 416 -65.99 -14.79 -25.75
CA GLY A 416 -66.72 -14.04 -24.73
C GLY A 416 -65.78 -13.30 -23.78
N ASP A 417 -65.46 -12.07 -24.14
CA ASP A 417 -64.80 -11.04 -23.33
C ASP A 417 -65.43 -10.91 -21.93
N LYS A 418 -64.66 -11.23 -20.87
CA LYS A 418 -64.97 -10.84 -19.48
C LYS A 418 -63.69 -10.38 -18.78
N ASN A 419 -63.40 -9.11 -19.02
CA ASN A 419 -62.73 -8.20 -18.11
C ASN A 419 -63.21 -8.43 -16.66
N VAL A 420 -62.33 -8.91 -15.78
CA VAL A 420 -62.51 -8.87 -14.33
C VAL A 420 -61.35 -8.07 -13.76
N GLU A 421 -61.62 -6.81 -13.44
CA GLU A 421 -60.70 -5.92 -12.76
C GLU A 421 -60.25 -6.49 -11.40
N PRO A 422 -58.95 -6.47 -11.08
CA PRO A 422 -58.47 -6.69 -9.73
C PRO A 422 -58.77 -5.45 -8.87
N TRP A 423 -59.69 -5.59 -7.91
CA TRP A 423 -59.90 -4.62 -6.84
C TRP A 423 -58.60 -4.42 -6.05
N ARG A 424 -57.95 -3.28 -6.30
CA ARG A 424 -56.78 -2.79 -5.58
C ARG A 424 -57.24 -2.17 -4.26
N ASN A 425 -57.11 -2.90 -3.16
CA ASN A 425 -57.20 -2.33 -1.82
C ASN A 425 -55.93 -1.49 -1.54
N SER A 426 -56.01 -0.21 -1.86
CA SER A 426 -55.06 0.81 -1.38
C SER A 426 -55.68 1.52 -0.18
N LYS A 427 -55.33 1.07 1.04
CA LYS A 427 -55.33 1.93 2.22
C LYS A 427 -54.00 1.76 2.96
N GLU A 428 -53.21 2.82 2.84
CA GLU A 428 -52.39 3.43 3.89
C GLU A 428 -51.39 2.54 4.64
N ASN A 429 -50.10 2.77 4.35
CA ASN A 429 -49.15 3.22 5.36
C ASN A 429 -47.93 3.84 4.67
N LYS A 430 -47.94 5.16 4.52
CA LYS A 430 -46.79 5.97 4.16
C LYS A 430 -46.47 6.84 5.38
N VAL A 431 -45.64 6.29 6.28
CA VAL A 431 -45.00 7.03 7.37
C VAL A 431 -43.50 6.99 7.11
N ALA A 432 -42.96 8.19 6.94
CA ALA A 432 -41.60 8.66 7.19
C ALA A 432 -40.40 7.83 6.69
N GLU A 433 -39.63 8.41 5.77
CA GLU A 433 -38.23 8.79 6.04
C GLU A 433 -37.71 9.63 4.86
N GLU A 434 -37.96 10.94 4.94
CA GLU A 434 -37.06 11.93 4.36
C GLU A 434 -35.82 11.97 5.26
N GLU A 435 -34.69 11.52 4.77
CA GLU A 435 -33.36 12.04 5.11
C GLU A 435 -32.32 11.37 4.22
N LYS A 436 -31.82 12.10 3.23
CA LYS A 436 -30.40 12.19 2.84
C LYS A 436 -30.26 12.86 1.48
N GLU A 437 -30.18 14.18 1.52
CA GLU A 437 -29.35 14.92 0.56
C GLU A 437 -28.90 16.22 1.22
N SER A 438 -27.76 16.15 1.92
CA SER A 438 -26.88 17.27 2.26
C SER A 438 -25.69 16.73 3.07
N THR A 439 -24.65 16.24 2.40
CA THR A 439 -23.22 16.51 2.69
C THR A 439 -22.31 15.76 1.73
#